data_AF-A0A2D7FYY0-F1
#
_entry.id   AF-A0A2D7FYY0-F1
#
_cell.length_a   1.000
_cell.length_b   1.000
_cell.length_c   1.000
_cell.angle_alpha   90.00
_cell.angle_beta   90.00
_cell.angle_gamma   90.00
#
_symmetry.space_group_name_H-M   'P 1'
#
loop_
_entity.id
_entity.type
_entity.pdbx_description
1 polymer ?
#
loop_
_entity_poly.entity_id
_entity_poly.type
_entity_poly.pdbx_seq_one_letter_code
_entity_poly.pdbx_strand_id
1 'polypeptide(L)'
;MALKSVTQRWIAIIGAFLLLLLGLAGLKGQEIKYWAEQQLTANMFVASDTDAFDPGLKVGERFPLIEARLNQTIVNSIDPLIADKGLIFIASRSVDW
;
A
#
# COMPACT_ATOMS: atom_id res chain seq x y z
N MET A 1 34.81 -51.48 -12.57
CA MET A 1 34.90 -50.12 -11.98
C MET A 1 34.46 -49.04 -12.98
N ALA A 2 33.31 -49.20 -13.66
CA ALA A 2 32.87 -48.30 -14.75
C ALA A 2 31.43 -47.75 -14.60
N LEU A 3 30.60 -48.36 -13.74
CA LEU A 3 29.21 -47.94 -13.56
C LEU A 3 29.09 -46.63 -12.75
N LYS A 4 30.05 -46.36 -11.86
CA LYS A 4 30.09 -45.14 -11.03
C LYS A 4 30.34 -43.86 -11.84
N SER A 5 31.09 -43.92 -12.95
CA SER A 5 31.43 -42.73 -13.74
C SER A 5 30.28 -42.23 -14.62
N VAL A 6 29.41 -43.13 -15.08
CA VAL A 6 28.22 -42.79 -15.87
C VAL A 6 27.15 -42.16 -15.00
N THR A 7 26.83 -42.77 -13.85
CA THR A 7 25.86 -42.20 -12.90
C THR A 7 26.31 -40.84 -12.35
N GLN A 8 27.61 -40.67 -12.08
CA GLN A 8 28.18 -39.41 -11.63
C GLN A 8 28.12 -38.30 -12.70
N ARG A 9 28.24 -38.66 -13.99
CA ARG A 9 28.03 -37.72 -15.11
C ARG A 9 26.57 -37.28 -15.22
N TRP A 10 25.62 -38.21 -15.10
CA TRP A 10 24.19 -37.87 -15.13
C TRP A 10 23.77 -36.99 -13.94
N ILE A 11 24.29 -37.27 -12.75
CA ILE A 11 24.07 -36.42 -11.58
C ILE A 11 24.59 -34.99 -11.84
N ALA A 12 25.78 -34.85 -12.44
CA ALA A 12 26.33 -33.53 -12.77
C ALA A 12 25.49 -32.81 -13.84
N ILE A 13 24.99 -33.50 -14.86
CA ILE A 13 24.14 -32.93 -15.90
C ILE A 13 22.80 -32.47 -15.32
N ILE A 14 22.17 -33.31 -14.49
CA ILE A 14 20.90 -32.97 -13.82
C ILE A 14 21.10 -31.79 -12.88
N GLY A 15 22.19 -31.78 -12.11
CA GLY A 15 22.53 -30.66 -11.23
C GLY A 15 22.76 -29.34 -12.00
N ALA A 16 23.51 -29.39 -13.10
CA ALA A 16 23.73 -28.22 -13.96
C ALA A 16 22.43 -27.73 -14.60
N PHE A 17 21.55 -28.64 -15.01
CA PHE A 17 20.24 -28.30 -15.56
C PHE A 17 19.32 -27.66 -14.50
N LEU A 18 19.31 -28.17 -13.28
CA LEU A 18 18.56 -27.58 -12.17
C LEU A 18 19.08 -26.17 -11.82
N LEU A 19 20.40 -25.96 -11.82
CA LEU A 19 21.00 -24.64 -11.61
C LEU A 19 20.65 -23.66 -12.74
N LEU A 20 20.63 -24.14 -13.98
CA LEU A 20 20.20 -23.34 -15.14
C LEU A 20 18.74 -22.89 -14.99
N LEU A 21 17.86 -23.82 -14.60
CA LEU A 21 16.44 -23.51 -14.36
C LEU A 21 16.25 -22.51 -13.22
N LEU A 22 16.99 -22.66 -12.11
CA LEU A 22 16.99 -21.71 -11.01
C LEU A 22 17.49 -20.32 -11.43
N GLY A 23 18.56 -20.26 -12.25
CA GLY A 23 19.06 -19.01 -12.80
C GLY A 23 18.05 -18.31 -13.71
N LEU A 24 17.39 -19.06 -14.61
CA LEU A 24 16.35 -18.54 -15.49
C LEU A 24 15.10 -18.07 -14.71
N ALA A 25 14.71 -18.79 -13.66
CA ALA A 25 13.63 -18.37 -12.76
C ALA A 25 13.99 -17.09 -11.99
N GLY A 26 15.25 -16.95 -11.56
CA GLY A 26 15.76 -15.73 -10.92
C GLY A 26 15.69 -14.50 -11.83
N LEU A 27 16.00 -14.66 -13.13
CA LEU A 27 15.93 -13.57 -14.12
C LEU A 27 14.48 -13.08 -14.34
N LYS A 28 13.49 -13.97 -14.22
CA LYS A 28 12.06 -13.64 -14.35
C LYS A 28 11.34 -13.38 -13.02
N GLY A 29 12.05 -13.47 -11.90
CA GLY A 29 11.45 -13.32 -10.57
C GLY A 29 10.77 -11.96 -10.37
N GLN A 30 11.31 -10.89 -10.97
CA GLN A 30 10.69 -9.56 -10.90
C GLN A 30 9.37 -9.48 -11.69
N GLU A 31 9.30 -10.09 -12.87
CA GLU A 31 8.07 -10.14 -13.67
C GLU A 31 6.98 -10.96 -12.97
N ILE A 32 7.35 -12.10 -12.37
CA ILE A 32 6.44 -12.95 -11.59
C ILE A 32 5.92 -12.18 -10.37
N LYS A 33 6.81 -11.48 -9.66
CA LYS A 33 6.44 -10.65 -8.51
C LYS A 33 5.47 -9.53 -8.93
N TYR A 34 5.77 -8.83 -10.01
CA TYR A 34 4.93 -7.76 -10.53
C TYR A 34 3.54 -8.27 -10.94
N TRP A 35 3.49 -9.41 -11.65
CA TRP A 35 2.22 -10.04 -12.03
C TRP A 35 1.40 -10.47 -10.80
N ALA A 36 2.06 -11.04 -9.79
CA ALA A 36 1.41 -11.42 -8.54
C ALA A 36 0.87 -10.19 -7.78
N GLU A 37 1.65 -9.10 -7.70
CA GLU A 37 1.22 -7.84 -7.08
C GLU A 37 0.02 -7.23 -7.84
N GLN A 38 0.05 -7.21 -9.17
CA GLN A 38 -1.09 -6.76 -9.98
C GLN A 38 -2.35 -7.60 -9.72
N GLN A 39 -2.23 -8.93 -9.67
CA GLN A 39 -3.38 -9.80 -9.44
C GLN A 39 -3.96 -9.61 -8.04
N LEU A 40 -3.11 -9.43 -7.02
CA LEU A 40 -3.52 -9.18 -5.64
C LEU A 40 -4.16 -7.80 -5.46
N THR A 41 -3.67 -6.81 -6.21
CA THR A 41 -4.14 -5.42 -6.14
C THR A 41 -5.29 -5.10 -7.09
N ALA A 42 -5.64 -6.00 -8.01
CA ALA A 42 -6.64 -5.79 -9.06
C ALA A 42 -8.01 -5.34 -8.53
N ASN A 43 -8.39 -5.78 -7.33
CA ASN A 43 -9.66 -5.43 -6.70
C ASN A 43 -9.51 -4.45 -5.52
N MET A 44 -8.31 -3.90 -5.29
CA MET A 44 -8.07 -2.92 -4.22
C MET A 44 -8.34 -1.48 -4.65
N PHE A 45 -8.48 -1.23 -5.96
CA PHE A 45 -8.79 0.08 -6.51
C PHE A 45 -10.19 0.05 -7.12
N VAL A 46 -11.01 1.02 -6.73
CA VAL A 46 -12.29 1.27 -7.40
C VAL A 46 -12.00 2.02 -8.70
N ALA A 47 -12.52 1.53 -9.83
CA ALA A 47 -12.21 2.09 -11.15
C ALA A 47 -12.70 3.54 -11.34
N SER A 48 -13.75 3.92 -10.61
CA SER A 48 -14.24 5.28 -10.52
C SER A 48 -15.01 5.43 -9.22
N ASP A 49 -14.74 6.50 -8.50
CA ASP A 49 -15.52 6.90 -7.33
C ASP A 49 -16.84 7.51 -7.82
N THR A 50 -17.87 6.68 -7.94
CA THR A 50 -19.20 7.07 -8.45
C THR A 50 -20.26 7.14 -7.36
N ASP A 51 -19.85 6.94 -6.10
CA ASP A 51 -20.77 7.14 -5.01
C ASP A 51 -21.00 8.64 -4.81
N ALA A 52 -22.06 8.98 -4.08
CA ALA A 52 -22.38 10.36 -3.76
C ALA A 52 -21.57 10.84 -2.54
N PHE A 53 -20.32 10.38 -2.38
CA PHE A 53 -19.46 10.84 -1.29
C PHE A 53 -19.15 12.32 -1.50
N ASP A 54 -19.96 13.14 -0.83
CA ASP A 54 -19.74 14.55 -0.64
C ASP A 54 -18.84 14.69 0.61
N PRO A 55 -17.55 15.01 0.46
CA PRO A 55 -16.65 15.18 1.61
C PRO A 55 -17.05 16.35 2.53
N GLY A 56 -18.17 17.02 2.25
CA GLY A 56 -18.81 18.02 3.10
C GLY A 56 -18.15 19.39 3.01
N LEU A 57 -16.83 19.44 2.77
CA LEU A 57 -16.05 20.66 2.59
C LEU A 57 -15.24 20.57 1.31
N LYS A 58 -15.45 21.52 0.39
CA LYS A 58 -14.69 21.58 -0.86
C LYS A 58 -13.31 22.18 -0.64
N VAL A 59 -12.33 21.75 -1.45
CA VAL A 59 -10.99 22.37 -1.45
C VAL A 59 -11.11 23.84 -1.84
N GLY A 60 -10.48 24.71 -1.06
CA GLY A 60 -10.54 26.18 -1.24
C GLY A 60 -11.76 26.84 -0.60
N GLU A 61 -12.71 26.06 -0.07
CA GLU A 61 -13.82 26.59 0.71
C GLU A 61 -13.35 27.03 2.10
N ARG A 62 -14.00 28.05 2.66
CA ARG A 62 -13.71 28.50 4.02
C ARG A 62 -14.19 27.42 5.00
N PHE A 63 -13.32 27.04 5.93
CA PHE A 63 -13.69 26.12 6.99
C PHE A 63 -14.83 26.70 7.85
N PRO A 64 -15.87 25.93 8.20
CA PRO A 64 -17.04 26.42 8.92
C PRO A 64 -16.67 26.82 10.35
N LEU A 65 -17.52 27.67 10.95
CA LEU A 65 -17.45 27.92 12.38
C LEU A 65 -17.69 26.60 13.13
N ILE A 66 -16.95 26.42 14.21
CA ILE A 66 -17.09 25.27 15.11
C ILE A 66 -17.54 25.77 16.47
N GLU A 67 -18.02 24.89 17.33
CA GLU A 67 -18.11 25.16 18.76
C GLU A 67 -17.37 24.03 19.46
N ALA A 68 -16.17 24.34 19.93
CA ALA A 68 -15.31 23.37 20.61
C ALA A 68 -14.81 23.94 21.93
N ARG A 69 -14.46 23.04 22.85
CA ARG A 69 -13.80 23.42 24.09
C ARG A 69 -12.37 22.91 24.08
N LEU A 70 -11.42 23.83 24.13
CA LEU A 70 -10.01 23.54 24.35
C LEU A 70 -9.69 23.84 25.82
N ASN A 71 -9.58 22.80 26.64
CA ASN A 71 -9.45 22.90 28.10
C ASN A 71 -10.64 23.66 28.74
N GLN A 72 -10.43 24.90 29.19
CA GLN A 72 -11.46 25.78 29.75
C GLN A 72 -11.89 26.90 28.77
N THR A 73 -11.30 26.95 27.58
CA THR A 73 -11.56 27.99 26.58
C THR A 73 -12.53 27.47 25.53
N ILE A 74 -13.59 28.24 25.26
CA ILE A 74 -14.45 27.99 24.10
C ILE A 74 -13.77 28.56 22.86
N VAL A 75 -13.71 27.76 21.80
CA VAL A 75 -13.08 28.09 20.54
C VAL A 75 -14.13 27.95 19.45
N ASN A 76 -14.34 29.04 18.69
CA ASN A 76 -15.40 29.13 17.68
C ASN A 76 -14.91 29.10 16.22
N SER A 77 -13.59 29.04 16.01
CA SER A 77 -12.97 28.87 14.70
C SER A 77 -11.70 28.04 14.82
N ILE A 78 -11.26 27.48 13.68
CA ILE A 78 -10.00 26.72 13.64
C ILE A 78 -8.77 27.61 13.54
N ASP A 79 -8.91 28.91 13.26
CA ASP A 79 -7.79 29.81 13.00
C ASP A 79 -6.73 29.80 14.11
N PRO A 80 -7.09 29.78 15.41
CA PRO A 80 -6.12 29.71 16.50
C PRO A 80 -5.36 28.37 16.59
N LEU A 81 -5.84 27.34 15.90
CA LEU A 81 -5.28 25.99 15.89
C LEU A 81 -4.35 25.75 14.69
N ILE A 82 -4.29 26.69 13.74
CA ILE A 82 -3.44 26.59 12.56
C ILE A 82 -2.01 26.98 12.94
N ALA A 83 -1.06 26.06 12.74
CA ALA A 83 0.37 26.30 12.92
C ALA A 83 1.07 26.54 11.57
N ASP A 84 2.40 26.68 11.61
CA ASP A 84 3.24 27.02 10.43
C ASP A 84 3.10 26.05 9.24
N LYS A 85 2.66 24.81 9.49
CA LYS A 85 2.48 23.76 8.47
C LYS A 85 1.01 23.51 8.11
N GLY A 86 0.10 24.36 8.61
CA GLY A 86 -1.33 24.17 8.47
C GLY A 86 -1.94 23.35 9.61
N LEU A 87 -3.13 22.81 9.35
CA LEU A 87 -3.94 22.04 10.29
C LEU A 87 -4.47 20.79 9.59
N ILE A 88 -4.52 19.67 10.31
CA ILE A 88 -5.26 18.47 9.91
C ILE A 88 -6.50 18.40 10.79
N PHE A 89 -7.68 18.40 10.18
CA PHE A 89 -8.95 18.22 10.87
C PHE A 89 -9.50 16.81 10.64
N ILE A 90 -9.85 16.12 11.72
CA ILE A 90 -10.43 14.78 11.69
C ILE A 90 -11.73 14.81 12.49
N ALA A 91 -12.85 14.56 11.82
CA ALA A 91 -14.13 14.35 12.47
C ALA A 91 -14.40 12.84 12.58
N SER A 92 -14.67 12.36 13.79
CA SER A 92 -15.09 10.98 14.03
C SER A 92 -16.40 10.98 14.81
N ARG A 93 -17.38 10.22 14.29
CA ARG A 93 -18.73 10.11 14.85
C ARG A 93 -18.87 9.04 15.93
N SER A 94 -17.82 8.28 16.21
CA SER A 94 -17.88 7.09 17.08
C SER A 94 -16.61 6.95 17.91
N VAL A 95 -16.23 8.02 18.61
CA VAL A 95 -15.17 7.95 19.60
C VAL A 95 -15.82 7.73 20.95
N ASP A 96 -15.50 6.61 21.59
CA ASP A 96 -15.66 6.43 23.03
C ASP A 96 -14.37 6.96 23.67
N TRP A 97 -14.48 7.98 24.52
CA TRP A 97 -13.36 8.74 25.05
C TRP A 97 -13.20 8.54 26.56
#